data_AF-A0A7Y3AES1-F1
#
_entry.id   AF-A0A7Y3AES1-F1
#
_cell.length_a   1.000
_cell.length_b   1.000
_cell.length_c   1.000
_cell.angle_alpha   90.00
_cell.angle_beta   90.00
_cell.angle_gamma   90.00
#
_symmetry.space_group_name_H-M   'P 1'
#
loop_
_entity.id
_entity.type
_entity.pdbx_description
1 polymer ?
#
loop_
_entity_poly.entity_id
_entity_poly.type
_entity_poly.pdbx_seq_one_letter_code
_entity_poly.pdbx_strand_id
1 'polypeptide(L)'
;MILGNLNRFDEQIVRFEILPNHPLLAENLLEYLSFKIGVLLHHHCEIINPDVCGKVSRLLYDMCKYNNMELQFTPKINLQEMATALGLHRATFSKVLSELKKKSIIGNATQKEIEILDIEGLAKYARSPFAL
;
A
#
# COMPACT_ATOMS: atom_id res chain seq x y z
N MET A 1 -4.14 -5.87 29.53
CA MET A 1 -3.35 -6.23 28.33
C MET A 1 -2.03 -6.80 28.84
N ILE A 2 -1.94 -8.13 28.96
CA ILE A 2 -0.79 -8.78 29.62
C ILE A 2 0.38 -8.79 28.64
N LEU A 3 1.35 -7.91 28.89
CA LEU A 3 2.70 -8.04 28.33
C LEU A 3 3.36 -9.22 29.04
N GLY A 4 3.22 -10.42 28.46
CA GLY A 4 3.90 -11.63 28.93
C GLY A 4 5.37 -11.61 28.51
N ASN A 5 6.26 -11.78 29.48
CA ASN A 5 7.71 -11.92 29.31
C ASN A 5 8.08 -12.80 28.11
N LEU A 6 8.87 -12.25 27.18
CA LEU A 6 9.50 -12.99 26.09
C LEU A 6 10.65 -13.83 26.66
N ASN A 7 10.33 -15.04 27.11
CA ASN A 7 11.35 -16.06 27.37
C ASN A 7 11.94 -16.48 26.01
N ARG A 8 13.20 -16.10 25.76
CA ARG A 8 13.94 -16.65 24.63
C ARG A 8 14.21 -18.13 24.92
N PHE A 9 13.83 -19.01 24.00
CA PHE A 9 14.23 -20.41 24.06
C PHE A 9 15.67 -20.54 23.56
N ASP A 10 16.47 -21.32 24.29
CA ASP A 10 17.81 -21.71 23.83
C ASP A 10 17.71 -22.59 22.57
N GLU A 11 18.63 -22.42 21.62
CA GLU A 11 18.64 -23.16 20.36
C GLU A 11 18.68 -24.68 20.59
N GLN A 12 19.41 -25.14 21.61
CA GLN A 12 19.52 -26.56 21.92
C GLN A 12 18.17 -27.15 22.35
N ILE A 13 17.41 -26.40 23.15
CA ILE A 13 16.07 -26.81 23.59
C ILE A 13 15.13 -26.89 22.38
N VAL A 14 15.18 -25.91 21.48
CA VAL A 14 14.34 -25.93 20.28
C VAL A 14 14.69 -27.14 19.40
N ARG A 15 15.98 -27.36 19.13
CA ARG A 15 16.44 -28.42 18.21
C ARG A 15 16.28 -29.83 18.73
N PHE A 16 16.63 -30.07 20.00
CA PHE A 16 16.74 -31.43 20.54
C PHE A 16 15.55 -31.84 21.40
N GLU A 17 14.73 -30.89 21.84
CA GLU A 17 13.55 -31.20 22.65
C GLU A 17 12.25 -30.82 21.94
N ILE A 18 12.07 -29.56 21.55
CA ILE A 18 10.77 -29.08 21.02
C ILE A 18 10.45 -29.69 19.66
N LEU A 19 11.38 -29.64 18.70
CA LEU A 19 11.14 -30.16 17.35
C LEU A 19 10.90 -31.68 17.32
N PRO A 20 11.70 -32.55 17.98
CA PRO A 20 11.49 -33.99 17.92
C PRO A 20 10.42 -34.51 18.88
N ASN A 21 10.28 -33.92 20.08
CA ASN A 21 9.49 -34.52 21.17
C ASN A 21 8.11 -33.86 21.36
N HIS A 22 7.86 -32.69 20.75
CA HIS A 22 6.61 -31.94 20.92
C HIS A 22 5.99 -31.53 19.57
N PRO A 23 5.37 -32.49 18.83
CA PRO A 23 4.89 -32.27 17.47
C PRO A 23 3.85 -31.14 17.37
N LEU A 24 2.94 -31.01 18.34
CA LEU A 24 1.94 -29.93 18.34
C LEU A 24 2.57 -28.54 18.51
N LEU A 25 3.68 -28.42 19.25
CA LEU A 25 4.39 -27.15 19.39
C LEU A 25 5.18 -26.83 18.11
N ALA A 26 5.75 -27.85 17.46
CA ALA A 26 6.43 -27.70 16.17
C ALA A 26 5.45 -27.27 15.06
N GLU A 27 4.26 -27.87 15.01
CA GLU A 27 3.18 -27.49 14.08
C GLU A 27 2.75 -26.04 14.29
N ASN A 28 2.50 -25.64 15.54
CA ASN A 28 2.13 -24.27 15.88
C ASN A 28 3.24 -23.27 15.49
N LEU A 29 4.51 -23.62 15.74
CA LEU A 29 5.64 -22.80 15.32
C LEU A 29 5.70 -22.64 13.79
N LEU A 30 5.50 -23.73 13.04
CA LEU A 30 5.47 -23.71 11.57
C LEU A 30 4.30 -22.90 11.04
N GLU A 31 3.11 -23.03 11.62
CA GLU A 31 1.92 -22.24 11.27
C GLU A 31 2.19 -20.75 11.51
N TYR A 32 2.73 -20.41 12.68
CA TYR A 32 3.08 -19.04 13.04
C TYR A 32 4.14 -18.43 12.12
N LEU A 33 5.17 -19.20 11.77
CA LEU A 33 6.21 -18.78 10.82
C LEU A 33 5.64 -18.60 9.41
N SER A 34 4.79 -19.52 8.95
CA SER A 34 4.15 -19.45 7.63
C SER A 34 3.27 -18.21 7.51
N PHE A 35 2.50 -17.91 8.56
CA PHE A 35 1.72 -16.67 8.65
C PHE A 35 2.62 -15.43 8.57
N LYS A 36 3.70 -15.38 9.36
CA LYS A 36 4.65 -14.26 9.33
C LYS A 36 5.33 -14.09 7.98
N ILE A 37 5.73 -15.18 7.34
CA ILE A 37 6.33 -15.17 6.00
C ILE A 37 5.30 -14.65 4.98
N GLY A 38 4.04 -15.10 5.04
CA GLY A 38 2.96 -14.61 4.19
C GLY A 38 2.73 -13.10 4.33
N VAL A 39 2.69 -12.60 5.56
CA VAL A 39 2.58 -11.15 5.84
C VAL A 39 3.79 -10.38 5.28
N LEU A 40 5.00 -10.93 5.46
CA LEU A 40 6.22 -10.27 5.01
C LEU A 40 6.34 -10.26 3.49
N LEU A 41 5.95 -11.35 2.82
CA LEU A 41 5.85 -11.42 1.35
C LEU A 41 4.76 -10.50 0.82
N HIS A 42 3.61 -10.38 1.48
CA HIS A 42 2.57 -9.43 1.11
C HIS A 42 3.08 -7.97 1.18
N HIS A 43 3.74 -7.59 2.28
CA HIS A 43 4.40 -6.28 2.39
C HIS A 43 5.52 -6.09 1.37
N HIS A 44 6.29 -7.15 1.07
CA HIS A 44 7.34 -7.11 0.07
C HIS A 44 6.77 -6.91 -1.34
N CYS A 45 5.68 -7.59 -1.70
CA CYS A 45 4.95 -7.37 -2.94
C CYS A 45 4.38 -5.96 -3.04
N GLU A 46 3.86 -5.39 -1.95
CA GLU A 46 3.43 -3.99 -1.90
C GLU A 46 4.59 -2.99 -2.09
N ILE A 47 5.76 -3.31 -1.56
CA ILE A 47 6.99 -2.51 -1.73
C ILE A 47 7.58 -2.68 -3.14
N ILE A 48 7.46 -3.87 -3.74
CA ILE A 48 8.01 -4.24 -5.05
C ILE A 48 7.09 -3.79 -6.20
N ASN A 49 5.81 -3.52 -5.97
CA ASN A 49 4.92 -3.09 -7.03
C ASN A 49 5.24 -1.64 -7.47
N PRO A 50 5.89 -1.44 -8.65
CA PRO A 50 6.81 -0.34 -8.90
C PRO A 50 6.14 0.94 -9.44
N ASP A 51 4.85 0.90 -9.79
CA ASP A 51 4.17 2.04 -10.40
C ASP A 51 3.31 2.82 -9.41
N VAL A 52 4.00 3.48 -8.46
CA VAL A 52 3.40 4.45 -7.55
C VAL A 52 2.65 5.53 -8.33
N CYS A 53 3.15 5.92 -9.50
CA CYS A 53 2.48 6.88 -10.38
C CYS A 53 1.13 6.34 -10.85
N GLY A 54 1.09 5.10 -11.35
CA GLY A 54 -0.12 4.42 -11.79
C GLY A 54 -1.16 4.26 -10.68
N LYS A 55 -0.74 3.86 -9.46
CA LYS A 55 -1.65 3.76 -8.30
C LYS A 55 -2.33 5.10 -7.97
N VAL A 56 -1.55 6.18 -7.91
CA VAL A 56 -2.08 7.53 -7.64
C VAL A 56 -2.96 8.02 -8.80
N SER A 57 -2.50 7.84 -10.05
CA SER A 57 -3.29 8.21 -11.23
C SER A 57 -4.61 7.44 -11.31
N ARG A 58 -4.62 6.17 -10.90
CA ARG A 58 -5.83 5.36 -10.83
C ARG A 58 -6.81 5.88 -9.79
N LEU A 59 -6.34 6.21 -8.59
CA LEU A 59 -7.17 6.81 -7.54
C LEU A 59 -7.86 8.09 -8.04
N LEU A 60 -7.10 9.01 -8.65
CA LEU A 60 -7.63 10.26 -9.17
C LEU A 60 -8.65 10.03 -10.30
N TYR A 61 -8.36 9.08 -11.20
CA TYR A 61 -9.26 8.72 -12.28
C TYR A 61 -10.58 8.11 -11.78
N ASP A 62 -10.52 7.24 -10.76
CA ASP A 62 -11.71 6.66 -10.15
C ASP A 62 -12.52 7.73 -9.40
N MET A 63 -11.88 8.70 -8.72
CA MET A 63 -12.57 9.84 -8.13
C MET A 63 -13.35 10.67 -9.16
N CYS A 64 -12.76 10.94 -10.34
CA CYS A 64 -13.49 11.59 -11.44
C CYS A 64 -14.70 10.76 -11.89
N LYS A 65 -14.53 9.44 -12.05
CA LYS A 65 -15.63 8.55 -12.43
C LYS A 65 -16.79 8.58 -11.43
N TYR A 66 -16.48 8.57 -10.13
CA TYR A 66 -17.51 8.65 -9.09
C TYR A 66 -18.20 10.02 -9.04
N ASN A 67 -17.55 11.06 -9.54
CA ASN A 67 -18.07 12.42 -9.60
C ASN A 67 -18.56 12.81 -11.01
N ASN A 68 -19.21 11.88 -11.73
CA ASN A 68 -19.79 12.11 -13.07
C ASN A 68 -18.81 12.64 -14.12
N MET A 69 -17.53 12.26 -14.03
CA MET A 69 -16.44 12.76 -14.90
C MET A 69 -16.16 14.26 -14.77
N GLU A 70 -16.54 14.90 -13.66
CA GLU A 70 -16.09 16.25 -13.35
C GLU A 70 -14.56 16.26 -13.17
N LEU A 71 -13.92 17.15 -13.93
CA LEU A 71 -12.47 17.29 -13.94
C LEU A 71 -11.96 18.20 -12.82
N GLN A 72 -12.84 18.97 -12.18
CA GLN A 72 -12.54 19.81 -11.04
C GLN A 72 -13.52 19.50 -9.92
N PHE A 73 -13.02 19.08 -8.76
CA PHE A 73 -13.87 18.64 -7.66
C PHE A 73 -13.20 18.81 -6.30
N THR A 74 -14.00 18.92 -5.23
CA THR A 74 -13.50 18.94 -3.86
C THR A 74 -13.38 17.51 -3.32
N PRO A 75 -12.17 17.02 -3.01
CA PRO A 75 -12.04 15.71 -2.38
C PRO A 75 -12.58 15.79 -0.94
N LYS A 76 -13.44 14.84 -0.56
CA LYS A 76 -13.98 14.74 0.81
C LYS A 76 -12.94 14.24 1.84
N ILE A 77 -11.78 13.81 1.36
CA ILE A 77 -10.66 13.30 2.14
C ILE A 77 -9.41 14.13 1.84
N ASN A 78 -8.47 14.19 2.77
CA ASN A 78 -7.22 14.92 2.60
C ASN A 78 -6.13 14.07 1.92
N LEU A 79 -5.01 14.70 1.53
CA LEU A 79 -3.92 14.03 0.82
C LEU A 79 -3.21 12.95 1.65
N GLN A 80 -3.18 13.07 2.98
CA GLN A 80 -2.62 12.05 3.86
C GLN A 80 -3.51 10.80 3.84
N GLU A 81 -4.83 10.97 3.90
CA GLU A 81 -5.79 9.88 3.83
C GLU A 81 -5.73 9.16 2.47
N MET A 82 -5.60 9.90 1.37
CA MET A 82 -5.36 9.32 0.04
C MET A 82 -4.06 8.51 -0.02
N ALA A 83 -2.98 9.04 0.55
CA ALA A 83 -1.69 8.34 0.60
C ALA A 83 -1.81 7.04 1.42
N THR A 84 -2.43 7.11 2.59
CA THR A 84 -2.68 5.95 3.47
C THR A 84 -3.53 4.90 2.76
N ALA A 85 -4.57 5.30 2.02
CA ALA A 85 -5.43 4.38 1.26
C ALA A 85 -4.67 3.58 0.19
N LEU A 86 -3.54 4.12 -0.30
CA LEU A 86 -2.65 3.46 -1.27
C LEU A 86 -1.45 2.76 -0.62
N GLY A 87 -1.38 2.71 0.71
CA GLY A 87 -0.21 2.18 1.43
C GLY A 87 1.06 3.03 1.28
N LEU A 88 0.91 4.32 0.91
CA LEU A 88 2.03 5.23 0.62
C LEU A 88 2.28 6.21 1.77
N HIS A 89 3.55 6.60 1.93
CA HIS A 89 3.89 7.77 2.73
C HIS A 89 3.41 9.05 2.02
N ARG A 90 2.91 10.05 2.77
CA ARG A 90 2.43 11.32 2.20
C ARG A 90 3.46 12.01 1.32
N ALA A 91 4.73 11.98 1.71
CA ALA A 91 5.81 12.57 0.90
C ALA A 91 5.90 11.92 -0.49
N THR A 92 5.72 10.60 -0.58
CA THR A 92 5.70 9.85 -1.84
C THR A 92 4.50 10.25 -2.70
N PHE A 93 3.31 10.31 -2.10
CA PHE A 93 2.09 10.76 -2.79
C PHE A 93 2.21 12.19 -3.32
N SER A 94 2.71 13.12 -2.50
CA SER A 94 2.95 14.52 -2.91
C SER A 94 3.99 14.62 -4.04
N LYS A 95 5.02 13.76 -4.04
CA LYS A 95 6.00 13.70 -5.13
C LYS A 95 5.34 13.28 -6.44
N VAL A 96 4.49 12.26 -6.42
CA VAL A 96 3.73 11.85 -7.61
C VAL A 96 2.80 12.95 -8.12
N LEU A 97 2.05 13.61 -7.23
CA LEU A 97 1.21 14.75 -7.63
C LEU A 97 2.04 15.86 -8.27
N SER A 98 3.24 16.13 -7.76
CA SER A 98 4.15 17.13 -8.32
C SER A 98 4.65 16.73 -9.71
N GLU A 99 4.92 15.45 -9.94
CA GLU A 99 5.30 14.93 -11.26
C GLU A 99 4.14 14.99 -12.27
N LEU A 100 2.91 14.67 -11.84
CA LEU A 100 1.71 14.80 -12.69
C LEU A 100 1.43 16.27 -13.04
N LYS A 101 1.65 17.20 -12.10
CA LYS A 101 1.57 18.65 -12.34
C LYS A 101 2.58 19.13 -13.37
N LYS A 102 3.85 18.70 -13.26
CA LYS A 102 4.91 19.04 -14.22
C LYS A 102 4.59 18.56 -15.63
N LYS A 103 3.85 17.45 -15.75
CA LYS A 103 3.40 16.87 -17.03
C LYS A 103 2.08 17.48 -17.53
N SER A 104 1.53 18.48 -16.85
CA SER A 104 0.23 19.11 -17.17
C SER A 104 -0.93 18.11 -17.21
N ILE A 105 -0.85 17.03 -16.43
CA ILE A 105 -1.92 16.03 -16.33
C ILE A 105 -2.95 16.46 -15.29
N ILE A 106 -2.48 17.07 -14.21
CA ILE A 106 -3.32 17.62 -13.14
C ILE A 106 -2.90 19.07 -12.86
N GLY A 107 -3.85 19.87 -12.39
CA GLY A 107 -3.66 21.23 -11.93
C GLY A 107 -3.56 21.26 -10.41
N ASN A 108 -4.41 22.03 -9.75
CA ASN A 108 -4.45 22.06 -8.29
C ASN A 108 -4.77 20.68 -7.68
N ALA A 109 -4.12 20.36 -6.56
CA ALA A 109 -4.32 19.11 -5.83
C ALA A 109 -4.18 19.38 -4.33
N THR A 110 -5.29 19.74 -3.70
CA THR A 110 -5.41 20.13 -2.30
C THR A 110 -6.64 19.47 -1.69
N GLN A 111 -6.85 19.61 -0.38
CA GLN A 111 -8.07 19.14 0.26
C GLN A 111 -9.33 19.88 -0.23
N LYS A 112 -9.18 21.10 -0.75
CA LYS A 112 -10.32 21.90 -1.22
C LYS A 112 -10.67 21.62 -2.67
N GLU A 113 -9.69 21.16 -3.45
CA GLU A 113 -9.78 21.12 -4.90
C GLU A 113 -8.75 20.15 -5.49
N ILE A 114 -9.23 19.28 -6.36
CA ILE A 114 -8.46 18.50 -7.33
C ILE A 114 -8.90 18.92 -8.72
N GLU A 115 -7.94 19.19 -9.59
CA GLU A 115 -8.13 19.59 -10.97
C GLU A 115 -7.38 18.63 -11.89
N ILE A 116 -8.07 18.05 -12.86
CA ILE A 116 -7.53 17.17 -13.89
C ILE A 116 -7.52 17.93 -15.20
N LEU A 117 -6.32 18.12 -15.77
CA LEU A 117 -6.12 18.89 -17.00
C LEU A 117 -6.14 17.98 -18.25
N ASP A 118 -5.66 16.74 -18.12
CA ASP A 118 -5.63 15.74 -19.18
C ASP A 118 -6.12 14.38 -18.66
N ILE A 119 -7.41 14.11 -18.85
CA ILE A 119 -8.05 12.86 -18.41
C ILE A 119 -7.55 11.64 -19.19
N GLU A 120 -7.15 11.81 -20.46
CA GLU A 120 -6.62 10.71 -21.27
C GLU A 120 -5.19 10.37 -20.86
N GLY A 121 -4.36 11.39 -20.62
CA GLY A 121 -3.05 11.25 -20.02
C GLY A 121 -3.13 10.55 -18.67
N LEU A 122 -4.02 11.00 -17.79
CA LEU A 122 -4.26 10.37 -16.50
C LEU A 122 -4.69 8.90 -16.65
N ALA A 123 -5.60 8.60 -17.57
CA ALA A 123 -6.06 7.25 -17.85
C ALA A 123 -4.93 6.33 -18.37
N LYS A 124 -3.96 6.85 -19.13
CA LYS A 124 -2.79 6.08 -19.58
C LYS A 124 -1.92 5.63 -18.40
N TYR A 125 -1.64 6.52 -17.43
CA TYR A 125 -0.94 6.13 -16.20
C TYR A 125 -1.78 5.18 -15.34
N ALA A 126 -3.10 5.40 -15.26
CA ALA A 126 -4.01 4.54 -14.52
C ALA A 126 -4.19 3.12 -15.12
N ARG A 127 -3.80 2.91 -16.39
CA ARG A 127 -3.89 1.63 -17.11
C ARG A 127 -2.58 0.82 -17.11
N SER A 128 -1.59 1.22 -16.32
CA SER A 128 -0.34 0.47 -16.19
C SER A 128 -0.59 -1.00 -15.78
N PRO A 129 0.09 -2.00 -16.37
CA PRO A 129 -0.46 -3.35 -16.56
C PRO A 129 -0.45 -4.30 -15.35
N PHE A 130 -0.01 -3.89 -14.16
CA PHE A 130 0.38 -4.83 -13.08
C PHE A 130 -0.50 -4.74 -11.84
N ALA A 131 -1.82 -4.87 -12.05
CA ALA A 131 -2.80 -5.11 -11.00
C ALA A 131 -3.44 -6.50 -11.19
N LEU A 132 -2.67 -7.55 -10.90
CA LEU A 132 -3.13 -8.87 -10.45
C LEU A 132 -2.07 -9.43 -9.50
#